data_AF-A0A4Y1ZSL1-F1
#
_entry.id   AF-A0A4Y1ZSL1-F1
#
_cell.length_a   1.000
_cell.length_b   1.000
_cell.length_c   1.000
_cell.angle_alpha   90.00
_cell.angle_beta   90.00
_cell.angle_gamma   90.00
#
_symmetry.space_group_name_H-M   'P 1'
#
loop_
_entity.id
_entity.type
_entity.pdbx_description
1 polymer ?
#
loop_
_entity_poly.entity_id
_entity_poly.type
_entity_poly.pdbx_seq_one_letter_code
_entity_poly.pdbx_strand_id
1 'polypeptide(L)' 'ESVFTFDLLNEVKDVTWAPFSSSLFAAVTSDGKVHIFDVMMNRQQPTSSYTVYSSKKNTNLTSVQFNPVKPVIIIGDDK' A
#
# COMPACT_ATOMS: atom_id res chain seq x y z
N GLU A 1 -10.05 7.95 20.50
CA GLU A 1 -9.89 6.52 20.13
C GLU A 1 -9.79 6.45 18.62
N SER A 2 -8.96 5.56 18.04
CA SER A 2 -8.88 5.41 16.58
C SER A 2 -10.17 4.77 16.05
N VAL A 3 -10.61 5.18 14.86
CA VAL A 3 -11.80 4.59 14.21
C VAL A 3 -11.45 3.24 13.57
N PHE A 4 -10.25 3.13 13.01
CA PHE A 4 -9.68 1.91 12.44
C PHE A 4 -8.20 1.82 12.80
N THR A 5 -7.71 0.59 13.00
CA THR A 5 -6.29 0.29 13.21
C THR A 5 -5.92 -0.91 12.34
N PHE A 6 -4.89 -0.76 11.50
CA PHE A 6 -4.37 -1.84 10.66
C PHE A 6 -2.92 -2.11 11.05
N ASP A 7 -2.64 -3.33 11.51
CA ASP A 7 -1.28 -3.75 11.85
C ASP A 7 -0.67 -4.55 10.68
N LEU A 8 0.39 -3.98 10.08
CA LEU A 8 1.11 -4.56 8.94
C LEU A 8 2.39 -5.29 9.35
N LEU A 9 2.72 -5.33 10.65
CA LEU A 9 3.91 -5.97 11.23
C LEU A 9 5.26 -5.47 10.68
N ASN A 10 5.25 -4.46 9.83
CA ASN A 10 6.41 -3.86 9.18
C ASN A 10 6.25 -2.35 9.14
N GLU A 11 7.37 -1.64 8.99
CA GLU A 11 7.35 -0.18 8.86
C GLU A 11 6.60 0.22 7.60
N VAL A 12 5.59 1.07 7.75
CA VAL A 12 4.86 1.66 6.63
C VAL A 12 5.65 2.85 6.11
N LYS A 13 6.01 2.82 4.83
CA LYS A 13 6.83 3.85 4.19
C LYS A 13 5.98 4.97 3.58
N ASP A 14 4.85 4.62 2.98
CA ASP A 14 3.91 5.56 2.39
C ASP A 14 2.50 4.97 2.31
N VAL A 15 1.49 5.85 2.26
CA VAL A 15 0.07 5.51 2.15
C VAL A 15 -0.62 6.54 1.24
N THR A 16 -1.44 6.05 0.32
CA THR A 16 -2.29 6.91 -0.53
C THR A 16 -3.70 6.37 -0.62
N TRP A 17 -4.68 7.27 -0.61
CA TRP A 17 -6.06 6.95 -0.97
C TRP A 17 -6.24 6.91 -2.48
N ALA A 18 -7.18 6.10 -2.96
CA ALA A 18 -7.55 6.09 -4.37
C ALA A 18 -8.33 7.37 -4.71
N PRO A 19 -8.03 8.05 -5.83
CA PRO A 19 -8.72 9.27 -6.22
C PRO A 19 -10.17 9.02 -6.71
N PHE A 20 -10.54 7.76 -6.94
CA PHE A 20 -11.83 7.34 -7.48
C PHE A 20 -12.69 6.53 -6.49
N SER A 21 -12.21 6.24 -5.28
CA SER A 21 -12.98 5.52 -4.26
C SER A 21 -12.64 6.03 -2.86
N SER A 22 -13.67 6.36 -2.08
CA SER A 22 -13.53 6.84 -0.71
C SER A 22 -13.23 5.73 0.30
N SER A 23 -13.24 4.46 -0.10
CA SER A 23 -12.95 3.32 0.79
C SER A 23 -11.64 2.61 0.47
N LEU A 24 -11.02 2.91 -0.68
CA LEU A 24 -9.85 2.21 -1.18
C LEU A 24 -8.58 3.01 -0.90
N PHE A 25 -7.59 2.36 -0.30
CA PHE A 25 -6.25 2.93 -0.14
C PHE A 25 -5.16 1.86 -0.32
N ALA A 26 -3.94 2.32 -0.58
CA ALA A 26 -2.76 1.47 -0.70
C ALA A 26 -1.70 1.92 0.30
N ALA A 27 -0.93 0.96 0.82
CA ALA A 27 0.22 1.20 1.70
C ALA A 27 1.41 0.40 1.20
N VAL A 28 2.62 0.96 1.27
CA VAL A 28 3.87 0.24 1.02
C VAL A 28 4.67 0.06 2.29
N THR A 29 5.29 -1.10 2.44
CA THR A 29 6.02 -1.50 3.65
C THR A 29 7.48 -1.80 3.36
N SER A 30 8.30 -1.72 4.41
CA SER A 30 9.75 -1.96 4.35
C SER A 30 10.16 -3.36 3.89
N ASP A 31 9.26 -4.35 3.93
CA ASP A 31 9.50 -5.71 3.43
C ASP A 31 9.26 -5.87 1.92
N GLY A 32 9.10 -4.75 1.19
CA GLY A 32 9.00 -4.75 -0.27
C GLY A 32 7.61 -5.14 -0.79
N LYS A 33 6.57 -4.92 0.03
CA LYS A 33 5.18 -5.20 -0.33
C LYS A 33 4.37 -3.92 -0.52
N VAL A 34 3.37 -4.03 -1.36
CA VAL A 34 2.23 -3.11 -1.42
C VAL A 34 0.97 -3.84 -0.94
N HIS A 35 0.24 -3.20 -0.05
CA HIS A 35 -1.00 -3.69 0.53
C HIS A 35 -2.15 -2.82 0.02
N ILE A 36 -3.21 -3.47 -0.50
CA ILE A 36 -4.42 -2.81 -0.97
C ILE A 36 -5.53 -3.08 0.04
N PHE A 37 -6.18 -2.02 0.51
CA PHE A 37 -7.24 -2.06 1.50
C PHE A 37 -8.51 -1.46 0.92
N ASP A 38 -9.63 -2.16 1.10
CA ASP A 38 -10.96 -1.57 0.95
C ASP A 38 -11.70 -1.69 2.27
N VAL A 39 -11.84 -0.57 2.99
CA VAL A 39 -12.41 -0.56 4.35
C VAL A 39 -13.90 -0.92 4.40
N MET A 40 -14.59 -0.83 3.26
CA MET A 40 -15.99 -1.26 3.16
C MET A 40 -16.11 -2.77 2.99
N MET A 41 -15.10 -3.41 2.41
CA MET A 41 -15.06 -4.86 2.23
C MET A 41 -14.42 -5.59 3.42
N ASN A 42 -13.29 -5.08 3.93
CA ASN A 42 -12.56 -5.69 5.04
C ASN A 42 -11.96 -4.60 5.95
N ARG A 43 -12.34 -4.62 7.23
CA ARG A 43 -11.94 -3.61 8.23
C ARG A 43 -10.73 -4.03 9.08
N GLN A 44 -10.18 -5.22 8.85
CA GLN A 44 -9.14 -5.78 9.70
C GLN A 44 -7.86 -6.10 8.91
N GLN A 45 -7.99 -6.60 7.68
CA GLN A 45 -6.86 -7.06 6.88
C GLN A 45 -6.84 -6.45 5.48
N PRO A 46 -5.67 -6.37 4.82
CA PRO A 46 -5.60 -5.99 3.42
C PRO A 46 -6.48 -6.89 2.56
N THR A 47 -7.22 -6.29 1.62
CA THR A 47 -7.95 -7.03 0.59
C THR A 47 -6.98 -7.81 -0.30
N SER A 48 -5.80 -7.24 -0.56
CA SER A 48 -4.75 -7.91 -1.33
C SER A 48 -3.37 -7.40 -0.92
N SER A 49 -2.34 -8.22 -1.09
CA SER A 49 -0.95 -7.85 -0.84
C SER A 49 -0.06 -8.41 -1.93
N TYR A 50 0.83 -7.58 -2.46
CA TYR A 50 1.70 -7.93 -3.57
C TYR A 50 3.16 -7.64 -3.21
N THR A 51 4.02 -8.64 -3.40
CA THR A 51 5.46 -8.45 -3.31
C THR A 51 5.93 -7.78 -4.59
N VAL A 52 6.35 -6.52 -4.48
CA VAL A 52 6.88 -5.71 -5.60
C VAL A 52 8.34 -6.06 -5.83
N TYR A 53 9.03 -6.44 -4.75
CA TYR A 53 10.47 -6.58 -4.73
C TYR A 53 10.94 -7.91 -4.12
N SER A 54 11.95 -8.57 -4.71
CA SER A 54 12.55 -9.81 -4.20
C SER A 54 13.89 -9.54 -3.52
N SER A 55 14.00 -9.80 -2.22
CA SER A 55 15.15 -9.65 -1.28
C SER A 55 16.60 -9.61 -1.81
N LYS A 56 16.90 -10.10 -3.01
CA LYS A 56 18.21 -10.04 -3.69
C LYS A 56 18.68 -8.62 -4.08
N LYS A 57 17.74 -7.68 -4.24
CA LYS A 57 17.90 -6.22 -4.45
C LYS A 57 17.98 -5.48 -3.14
N ASN A 58 19.08 -4.84 -2.77
CA ASN A 58 19.07 -3.94 -1.61
C ASN A 58 18.34 -2.62 -1.97
N THR A 59 17.03 -2.66 -2.20
CA THR A 59 16.20 -1.55 -2.69
C THR A 59 14.99 -1.41 -1.78
N ASN A 60 14.71 -0.19 -1.31
CA ASN A 60 13.62 0.11 -0.39
C ASN A 60 12.49 0.82 -1.13
N LEU A 61 11.25 0.35 -0.96
CA LEU A 61 10.09 1.08 -1.47
C LEU A 61 9.90 2.36 -0.66
N THR A 62 9.61 3.47 -1.33
CA THR A 62 9.58 4.81 -0.71
C THR A 62 8.25 5.52 -0.89
N SER A 63 7.51 5.24 -1.97
CA SER A 63 6.26 5.93 -2.27
C SER A 63 5.27 5.06 -3.04
N VAL A 64 3.98 5.38 -2.94
CA VAL A 64 2.90 4.75 -3.69
C VAL A 64 1.90 5.79 -4.18
N GLN A 65 1.49 5.71 -5.45
CA GLN A 65 0.51 6.63 -6.02
C GLN A 65 -0.44 5.91 -6.98
N PHE A 66 -1.75 6.16 -6.83
CA PHE A 66 -2.74 5.77 -7.82
C PHE A 66 -2.68 6.69 -9.03
N ASN A 67 -2.77 6.12 -10.24
CA ASN A 67 -3.08 6.91 -11.40
C ASN A 67 -4.55 7.39 -11.35
N PRO A 68 -4.84 8.68 -11.58
CA PRO A 68 -6.21 9.19 -11.47
C PRO A 68 -7.19 8.68 -12.52
N VAL A 69 -6.70 8.15 -13.65
CA VAL A 69 -7.52 7.81 -14.82
C VAL A 69 -7.41 6.32 -15.17
N LYS A 70 -6.20 5.76 -15.11
CA LYS A 70 -5.91 4.38 -15.50
C LYS A 70 -5.88 3.47 -14.26
N PRO A 71 -6.26 2.18 -14.39
CA PRO A 71 -6.24 1.22 -13.28
C PRO A 71 -4.80 0.72 -13.02
N VAL A 72 -3.88 1.64 -12.73
CA VAL A 72 -2.48 1.36 -12.45
C VAL A 72 -2.04 2.10 -11.19
N ILE A 73 -1.16 1.47 -10.43
CA ILE A 73 -0.50 2.04 -9.26
C ILE A 73 0.99 2.13 -9.59
N ILE A 74 1.59 3.26 -9.23
CA ILE A 74 3.02 3.50 -9.38
C ILE A 74 3.65 3.39 -8.00
N ILE A 75 4.80 2.71 -7.94
CA ILE A 75 5.55 2.51 -6.70
C ILE A 75 6.95 3.04 -6.97
N GLY A 76 7.40 3.95 -6.10
CA GLY A 76 8.76 4.49 -6.11
C GLY A 76 9.65 3.70 -5.17
N ASP A 77 10.93 3.68 -5.49
CA ASP A 77 11.97 3.14 -4.62
C ASP A 77 13.08 4.19 -4.37
N ASP A 78 14.13 3.79 -3.66
CA ASP A 78 15.26 4.64 -3.28
C ASP A 78 16.37 4.72 -4.35
N LYS A 79 16.14 4.22 -5.58
CA LYS A 79 17.15 4.13 -6.65
C LYS A 79 16.74 4.73 -7.98
#